data_AF-C0G0A4-F1
#
_entry.id   AF-C0G0A4-F1
#
_cell.length_a   1.000
_cell.length_b   1.000
_cell.length_c   1.000
_cell.angle_alpha   90.00
_cell.angle_beta   90.00
_cell.angle_gamma   90.00
#
_symmetry.space_group_name_H-M   'P 1'
#
loop_
_entity.id
_entity.type
_entity.pdbx_description
1 polymer ?
#
loop_
_entity_poly.entity_id
_entity_poly.type
_entity_poly.pdbx_seq_one_letter_code
_entity_poly.pdbx_strand_id
1 'polypeptide(L)'
;MNLESQIVIFSCNQRTVKKTVLPISGGKKFMAKCKRNRNRAKRNFTFKTPAANRNYKDTVFRMLFSDRKNLLSLYNAVNQSNYKNPEDLEIVTLENAIYMGIKNDLAFIMDTNLYLYEHQSTYNPNMPLRDLFYICSEYQKLVDKKSLFSSTLQKIPAPNFIEFYNGSTVISDCTELRLSSAFECLTGEPKLELIVTVLNVNEGHNADLMQHCSMLKEYAQYVARVRHYASDMPLNEAVKHAVDECIREGILAEFLTQNRNEVISMSIFEYDKELEEKNYEKQSLRQDAKPDMKPDLQRVKITLLLKLPVECYNLTNFP
;
A
#
# COMPACT_ATOMS: atom_id res chain seq x y z
N MET A 1 37.73 23.44 44.80
CA MET A 1 38.30 24.23 43.68
C MET A 1 39.16 23.30 42.85
N ASN A 2 38.74 23.07 41.60
CA ASN A 2 39.49 22.74 40.38
C ASN A 2 40.47 21.54 40.39
N LEU A 3 40.18 20.47 39.62
CA LEU A 3 40.54 20.23 38.20
C LEU A 3 42.04 19.88 38.08
N GLU A 4 42.48 18.79 37.44
CA GLU A 4 42.14 18.33 36.10
C GLU A 4 42.22 16.80 35.96
N SER A 5 41.22 16.23 35.27
CA SER A 5 41.20 14.84 34.81
C SER A 5 41.90 14.75 33.45
N GLN A 6 42.86 13.83 33.33
CA GLN A 6 43.59 13.57 32.09
C GLN A 6 42.67 13.02 30.99
N ILE A 7 42.75 13.71 29.86
CA ILE A 7 42.17 13.39 28.57
C ILE A 7 42.94 12.23 27.95
N VAL A 8 42.24 11.15 27.57
CA VAL A 8 42.77 10.09 26.69
C VAL A 8 42.17 10.27 25.30
N ILE A 9 42.96 10.86 24.40
CA ILE A 9 42.71 10.90 22.96
C ILE A 9 43.36 9.65 22.36
N PHE A 10 42.56 8.75 21.78
CA PHE A 10 43.10 7.73 20.85
C PHE A 10 42.80 8.15 19.41
N SER A 11 43.90 8.46 18.72
CA SER A 11 44.00 8.88 17.34
C SER A 11 43.77 7.72 16.35
N CYS A 12 43.06 8.05 15.28
CA CYS A 12 42.78 7.25 14.10
C CYS A 12 44.06 7.02 13.28
N ASN A 13 44.46 5.75 13.09
CA ASN A 13 45.63 5.41 12.27
C ASN A 13 45.21 5.06 10.85
N GLN A 14 45.42 6.00 9.93
CA GLN A 14 45.38 5.80 8.49
C GLN A 14 46.52 4.85 8.06
N ARG A 15 46.20 3.84 7.24
CA ARG A 15 47.19 3.11 6.43
C ARG A 15 46.89 3.31 4.95
N THR A 16 47.67 4.18 4.33
CA THR A 16 47.89 4.30 2.88
C THR A 16 49.13 3.50 2.51
N VAL A 17 49.13 2.86 1.33
CA VAL A 17 50.26 2.34 0.48
C VAL A 17 49.66 1.17 -0.34
N LYS A 18 49.75 1.03 -1.66
CA LYS A 18 50.48 1.69 -2.77
C LYS A 18 49.69 1.39 -4.07
N LYS A 19 49.64 2.35 -4.99
CA LYS A 19 49.19 2.13 -6.38
C LYS A 19 50.21 1.31 -7.15
N THR A 20 49.75 0.32 -7.91
CA THR A 20 50.49 -0.29 -9.02
C THR A 20 49.49 -0.47 -10.16
N VAL A 21 49.83 0.03 -11.35
CA VAL A 21 48.95 0.08 -12.54
C VAL A 21 49.53 -0.84 -13.62
N LEU A 22 48.62 -1.43 -14.40
CA LEU A 22 48.71 -2.02 -15.76
C LEU A 22 48.69 -3.57 -15.84
N PRO A 23 48.11 -4.20 -16.90
CA PRO A 23 47.07 -3.74 -17.84
C PRO A 23 45.85 -4.70 -17.98
N ILE A 24 44.86 -4.23 -18.74
CA ILE A 24 43.58 -4.87 -19.07
C ILE A 24 43.78 -6.05 -20.04
N SER A 25 43.21 -7.24 -19.74
CA SER A 25 42.69 -8.18 -20.75
C SER A 25 41.80 -9.27 -20.15
N GLY A 26 40.69 -9.59 -20.85
CA GLY A 26 40.06 -10.92 -20.82
C GLY A 26 39.02 -11.20 -19.72
N GLY A 27 37.75 -10.91 -20.00
CA GLY A 27 36.63 -11.22 -19.12
C GLY A 27 36.31 -12.72 -18.98
N LYS A 28 35.95 -13.13 -17.75
CA LYS A 28 35.05 -14.25 -17.46
C LYS A 28 34.16 -13.85 -16.27
N LYS A 29 32.86 -13.64 -16.54
CA LYS A 29 31.83 -13.39 -15.52
C LYS A 29 31.71 -14.63 -14.61
N PHE A 30 32.14 -14.52 -13.36
CA PHE A 30 31.75 -15.47 -12.32
C PHE A 30 30.29 -15.18 -11.92
N MET A 31 29.36 -16.00 -12.41
CA MET A 31 28.01 -16.06 -11.86
C MET A 31 28.04 -16.76 -10.50
N ALA A 32 27.85 -16.00 -9.42
CA ALA A 32 27.52 -16.58 -8.13
C ALA A 32 26.09 -17.15 -8.19
N LYS A 33 25.97 -18.47 -8.40
CA LYS A 33 24.71 -19.21 -8.19
C LYS A 33 24.36 -19.16 -6.69
N CYS A 34 23.49 -18.24 -6.30
CA CYS A 34 22.86 -18.27 -4.99
C CYS A 34 21.86 -19.44 -4.97
N LYS A 35 22.22 -20.55 -4.31
CA LYS A 35 21.33 -21.69 -4.07
C LYS A 35 20.17 -21.23 -3.17
N ARG A 36 18.96 -21.13 -3.73
CA ARG A 36 17.72 -20.92 -2.96
C ARG A 36 17.51 -22.11 -2.01
N ASN A 37 17.60 -21.85 -0.72
CA ASN A 37 17.33 -22.84 0.32
C ASN A 37 15.81 -22.95 0.53
N ARG A 38 15.17 -23.98 -0.04
CA ARG A 38 13.75 -24.28 0.12
C ARG A 38 13.49 -24.99 1.46
N ASN A 39 13.58 -24.26 2.57
CA ASN A 39 13.03 -24.71 3.85
C ASN A 39 11.85 -23.80 4.22
N ARG A 40 10.70 -24.03 3.59
CA ARG A 40 9.44 -23.35 3.90
C ARG A 40 8.87 -23.97 5.17
N ALA A 41 9.25 -23.45 6.33
CA ALA A 41 8.52 -23.72 7.58
C ALA A 41 7.10 -23.17 7.38
N LYS A 42 6.09 -24.06 7.36
CA LYS A 42 4.68 -23.69 7.30
C LYS A 42 4.34 -22.89 8.56
N ARG A 43 4.30 -21.57 8.44
CA ARG A 43 3.65 -20.70 9.42
C ARG A 43 2.15 -20.89 9.20
N ASN A 44 1.44 -21.36 10.23
CA ASN A 44 0.01 -21.60 10.15
C ASN A 44 -0.71 -20.26 10.26
N PHE A 45 -1.02 -19.64 9.13
CA PHE A 45 -1.95 -18.53 9.07
C PHE A 45 -3.38 -19.06 9.09
N THR A 46 -4.21 -18.49 9.97
CA THR A 46 -5.62 -18.87 10.08
C THR A 46 -6.35 -18.37 8.84
N PHE A 47 -6.69 -19.29 7.96
CA PHE A 47 -7.27 -19.03 6.65
C PHE A 47 -8.78 -18.81 6.76
N LYS A 48 -9.26 -17.68 6.23
CA LYS A 48 -10.66 -17.56 5.81
C LYS A 48 -10.66 -17.26 4.33
N THR A 49 -11.22 -18.18 3.53
CA THR A 49 -11.70 -17.83 2.19
C THR A 49 -12.65 -16.66 2.37
N PRO A 50 -12.50 -15.53 1.64
CA PRO A 50 -13.52 -14.51 1.64
C PRO A 50 -14.78 -15.14 1.06
N ALA A 51 -15.69 -15.58 1.92
CA ALA A 51 -17.07 -15.75 1.49
C ALA A 51 -17.54 -14.37 1.05
N ALA A 52 -18.13 -14.27 -0.15
CA ALA A 52 -18.73 -13.04 -0.65
C ALA A 52 -19.75 -12.56 0.39
N ASN A 53 -19.31 -11.65 1.27
CA ASN A 53 -20.18 -11.05 2.26
C ASN A 53 -20.91 -9.96 1.50
N ARG A 54 -22.06 -10.32 0.91
CA ARG A 54 -22.93 -9.48 0.07
C ARG A 54 -23.38 -8.18 0.76
N ASN A 55 -23.07 -8.00 2.04
CA ASN A 55 -23.46 -6.87 2.87
C ASN A 55 -22.42 -5.72 2.92
N TYR A 56 -21.34 -5.77 2.14
CA TYR A 56 -20.28 -4.75 2.18
C TYR A 56 -19.98 -4.19 0.77
N LYS A 57 -19.83 -2.87 0.65
CA LYS A 57 -19.67 -2.16 -0.62
C LYS A 57 -18.23 -2.30 -1.13
N ASP A 58 -18.01 -3.31 -1.97
CA ASP A 58 -16.74 -3.52 -2.68
C ASP A 58 -16.61 -2.56 -3.86
N THR A 59 -15.37 -2.30 -4.32
CA THR A 59 -15.14 -1.60 -5.58
C THR A 59 -15.03 -2.54 -6.78
N VAL A 60 -15.32 -2.05 -7.98
CA VAL A 60 -15.20 -2.82 -9.24
C VAL A 60 -13.77 -3.33 -9.41
N PHE A 61 -12.78 -2.49 -9.09
CA PHE A 61 -11.36 -2.89 -9.07
C PHE A 61 -11.14 -4.11 -8.15
N ARG A 62 -11.65 -4.05 -6.92
CA ARG A 62 -11.49 -5.15 -5.96
C ARG A 62 -12.22 -6.40 -6.41
N MET A 63 -13.42 -6.26 -6.96
CA MET A 63 -14.18 -7.38 -7.51
C MET A 63 -13.40 -8.06 -8.64
N LEU A 64 -12.81 -7.27 -9.55
CA LEU A 64 -12.03 -7.77 -10.68
C LEU A 64 -10.78 -8.55 -10.24
N PHE A 65 -10.04 -8.01 -9.27
CA PHE A 65 -8.79 -8.58 -8.78
C PHE A 65 -8.96 -9.45 -7.53
N SER A 66 -10.19 -9.77 -7.14
CA SER A 66 -10.47 -10.83 -6.16
C SER A 66 -10.23 -12.22 -6.73
N ASP A 67 -10.30 -12.36 -8.06
CA ASP A 67 -9.86 -13.55 -8.76
C ASP A 67 -8.33 -13.68 -8.70
N ARG A 68 -7.84 -14.85 -8.27
CA ARG A 68 -6.40 -15.10 -8.07
C ARG A 68 -5.60 -15.00 -9.37
N LYS A 69 -6.17 -15.35 -10.53
CA LYS A 69 -5.46 -15.26 -11.81
C LYS A 69 -5.29 -13.81 -12.22
N ASN A 70 -6.34 -13.01 -12.07
CA ASN A 70 -6.28 -11.57 -12.32
C ASN A 70 -5.29 -10.89 -11.38
N LEU A 71 -5.33 -11.21 -10.08
CA LEU A 71 -4.39 -10.67 -9.10
C LEU A 71 -2.93 -11.06 -9.41
N LEU A 72 -2.69 -12.30 -9.84
CA LEU A 72 -1.35 -12.74 -10.26
C LEU A 72 -0.87 -12.01 -11.51
N SER A 73 -1.76 -11.76 -12.47
CA SER A 73 -1.43 -10.95 -13.65
C SER A 73 -1.03 -9.53 -13.26
N LEU A 74 -1.79 -8.90 -12.37
CA LEU A 74 -1.47 -7.57 -11.85
C LEU A 74 -0.13 -7.56 -11.10
N TYR A 75 0.07 -8.52 -10.21
CA TYR A 75 1.33 -8.70 -9.47
C TYR A 75 2.53 -8.84 -10.41
N ASN A 76 2.40 -9.69 -11.43
CA ASN A 76 3.44 -9.91 -12.43
C ASN A 76 3.78 -8.63 -13.18
N ALA A 77 2.76 -7.88 -13.60
CA ALA A 77 2.94 -6.64 -14.34
C ALA A 77 3.64 -5.56 -13.49
N VAL A 78 3.22 -5.40 -12.23
CA VAL A 78 3.80 -4.42 -11.31
C VAL A 78 5.24 -4.77 -10.92
N ASN A 79 5.53 -6.04 -10.66
CA ASN A 79 6.84 -6.48 -10.20
C ASN A 79 7.77 -6.95 -11.33
N GLN A 80 7.38 -6.80 -12.59
CA GLN A 80 8.10 -7.30 -13.78
C GLN A 80 8.51 -8.77 -13.64
N SER A 81 7.56 -9.59 -13.17
CA SER A 81 7.76 -11.01 -12.90
C SER A 81 6.85 -11.88 -13.76
N ASN A 82 6.94 -13.21 -13.62
CA ASN A 82 6.28 -14.15 -14.53
C ASN A 82 5.81 -15.42 -13.81
N TYR A 83 5.23 -15.28 -12.62
CA TYR A 83 4.64 -16.39 -11.89
C TYR A 83 3.43 -16.93 -12.65
N LYS A 84 3.27 -18.26 -12.63
CA LYS A 84 2.22 -18.97 -13.40
C LYS A 84 1.17 -19.65 -12.54
N ASN A 85 1.45 -19.83 -11.25
CA ASN A 85 0.57 -20.52 -10.32
C ASN A 85 -0.14 -19.51 -9.40
N PRO A 86 -1.45 -19.27 -9.58
CA PRO A 86 -2.21 -18.37 -8.71
C PRO A 86 -2.26 -18.82 -7.25
N GLU A 87 -2.03 -20.11 -6.97
CA GLU A 87 -1.99 -20.64 -5.60
C GLU A 87 -0.73 -20.25 -4.84
N ASP A 88 0.25 -19.63 -5.51
CA ASP A 88 1.41 -19.03 -4.83
C ASP A 88 1.02 -17.74 -4.08
N LEU A 89 -0.09 -17.09 -4.48
CA LEU A 89 -0.66 -15.95 -3.76
C LEU A 89 -1.44 -16.40 -2.54
N GLU A 90 -1.07 -15.83 -1.39
CA GLU A 90 -1.82 -15.98 -0.15
C GLU A 90 -2.59 -14.69 0.14
N ILE A 91 -3.86 -14.65 -0.24
CA ILE A 91 -4.74 -13.49 0.01
C ILE A 91 -4.94 -13.33 1.53
N VAL A 92 -4.60 -12.16 2.04
CA VAL A 92 -4.79 -11.75 3.43
C VAL A 92 -6.06 -10.90 3.49
N THR A 93 -7.04 -11.31 4.28
CA THR A 93 -8.22 -10.46 4.50
C THR A 93 -7.84 -9.38 5.51
N LEU A 94 -7.70 -8.13 5.07
CA LEU A 94 -7.57 -7.00 5.98
C LEU A 94 -8.91 -6.79 6.71
N GLU A 95 -8.97 -7.19 7.98
CA GLU A 95 -10.15 -6.96 8.82
C GLU A 95 -10.38 -5.45 9.08
N ASN A 96 -9.33 -4.62 8.93
CA ASN A 96 -9.32 -3.20 9.32
C ASN A 96 -9.10 -2.21 8.17
N ALA A 97 -9.09 -2.63 6.89
CA ALA A 97 -8.94 -1.67 5.77
C ALA A 97 -10.19 -0.80 5.51
N ILE A 98 -11.12 -0.79 6.46
CA ILE A 98 -12.39 -0.09 6.39
C ILE A 98 -12.16 1.38 6.77
N TYR A 99 -11.67 2.19 5.83
CA TYR A 99 -11.89 3.62 5.89
C TYR A 99 -13.17 3.94 5.12
N MET A 100 -14.14 4.61 5.77
CA MET A 100 -15.42 5.05 5.17
C MET A 100 -16.35 3.94 4.64
N GLY A 101 -16.21 2.69 5.08
CA GLY A 101 -17.17 1.62 4.73
C GLY A 101 -17.08 1.06 3.30
N ILE A 102 -16.00 1.38 2.56
CA ILE A 102 -15.64 0.76 1.27
C ILE A 102 -14.41 -0.13 1.44
N LYS A 103 -14.28 -1.14 0.59
CA LYS A 103 -13.08 -1.96 0.45
C LYS A 103 -12.60 -1.77 -0.97
N ASN A 104 -11.46 -1.11 -1.08
CA ASN A 104 -10.75 -0.81 -2.32
C ASN A 104 -9.34 -1.40 -2.33
N ASP A 105 -8.99 -2.09 -1.25
CA ASP A 105 -7.70 -2.68 -0.97
C ASP A 105 -7.69 -4.19 -1.25
N LEU A 106 -6.51 -4.67 -1.61
CA LEU A 106 -6.15 -6.07 -1.76
C LEU A 106 -4.86 -6.27 -0.97
N ALA A 107 -4.90 -7.11 0.06
CA ALA A 107 -3.70 -7.57 0.74
C ALA A 107 -3.40 -9.02 0.43
N PHE A 108 -2.14 -9.30 0.18
CA PHE A 108 -1.69 -10.66 -0.11
C PHE A 108 -0.20 -10.83 0.17
N ILE A 109 0.20 -12.08 0.43
CA ILE A 109 1.59 -12.47 0.60
C ILE A 109 2.06 -13.15 -0.69
N MET A 110 3.26 -12.75 -1.15
CA MET A 110 3.96 -13.35 -2.27
C MET A 110 5.46 -13.39 -1.98
N ASP A 111 6.09 -14.56 -2.11
CA ASP A 111 7.52 -14.75 -1.81
C ASP A 111 7.99 -14.16 -0.46
N THR A 112 7.17 -14.30 0.58
CA THR A 112 7.38 -13.79 1.95
C THR A 112 7.29 -12.27 2.11
N ASN A 113 6.93 -11.54 1.07
CA ASN A 113 6.61 -10.12 1.13
C ASN A 113 5.10 -9.94 1.27
N LEU A 114 4.69 -8.90 1.97
CA LEU A 114 3.31 -8.48 2.11
C LEU A 114 3.06 -7.32 1.14
N TYR A 115 2.01 -7.43 0.35
CA TYR A 115 1.60 -6.40 -0.61
C TYR A 115 0.26 -5.83 -0.18
N LEU A 116 0.16 -4.51 -0.15
CA LEU A 116 -1.06 -3.75 0.06
C LEU A 116 -1.29 -2.95 -1.21
N TYR A 117 -2.21 -3.44 -2.02
CA TYR A 117 -2.63 -2.82 -3.27
C TYR A 117 -3.92 -2.08 -3.02
N GLU A 118 -4.00 -0.82 -3.42
CA GLU A 118 -5.19 -0.03 -3.20
C GLU A 118 -5.56 0.77 -4.44
N HIS A 119 -6.84 0.79 -4.79
CA HIS A 119 -7.36 1.62 -5.87
C HIS A 119 -7.96 2.92 -5.33
N GLN A 120 -7.62 4.04 -5.97
CA GLN A 120 -8.07 5.38 -5.60
C GLN A 120 -8.51 6.18 -6.83
N SER A 121 -9.69 6.81 -6.75
CA SER A 121 -10.18 7.77 -7.74
C SER A 121 -10.08 9.23 -7.29
N THR A 122 -9.69 9.47 -6.04
CA THR A 122 -9.39 10.79 -5.46
C THR A 122 -7.93 10.83 -5.04
N TYR A 123 -7.22 11.91 -5.33
CA TYR A 123 -5.82 12.04 -4.92
C TYR A 123 -5.74 12.23 -3.41
N ASN A 124 -4.94 11.40 -2.72
CA ASN A 124 -4.87 11.42 -1.27
C ASN A 124 -3.41 11.45 -0.76
N PRO A 125 -2.88 12.62 -0.37
CA PRO A 125 -1.51 12.70 0.15
C PRO A 125 -1.33 12.03 1.52
N ASN A 126 -2.44 11.67 2.21
CA ASN A 126 -2.40 11.03 3.53
C ASN A 126 -2.32 9.50 3.45
N MET A 127 -2.21 8.92 2.25
CA MET A 127 -2.09 7.48 2.05
C MET A 127 -0.97 6.83 2.88
N PRO A 128 0.25 7.41 2.99
CA PRO A 128 1.30 6.81 3.80
C PRO A 128 0.95 6.71 5.31
N LEU A 129 0.21 7.68 5.84
CA LEU A 129 -0.23 7.67 7.23
C LEU A 129 -1.33 6.63 7.45
N ARG A 130 -2.24 6.49 6.50
CA ARG A 130 -3.29 5.46 6.53
C ARG A 130 -2.70 4.05 6.46
N ASP A 131 -1.77 3.83 5.54
CA ASP A 131 -1.05 2.56 5.38
C ASP A 131 -0.23 2.19 6.62
N LEU A 132 0.33 3.18 7.33
CA LEU A 132 1.00 2.96 8.61
C LEU A 132 0.07 2.31 9.64
N PHE A 133 -1.18 2.77 9.75
CA PHE A 133 -2.16 2.18 10.66
C PHE A 133 -2.57 0.77 10.23
N TYR A 134 -2.72 0.55 8.92
CA TYR A 134 -3.04 -0.78 8.37
C TYR A 134 -1.92 -1.78 8.64
N ILE A 135 -0.69 -1.46 8.28
CA ILE A 135 0.43 -2.40 8.43
C ILE A 135 0.72 -2.71 9.90
N CYS A 136 0.55 -1.72 10.79
CA CYS A 136 0.69 -1.94 12.23
C CYS A 136 -0.36 -2.93 12.75
N SER A 137 -1.60 -2.84 12.27
CA SER A 137 -2.67 -3.77 12.65
C SER A 137 -2.40 -5.19 12.15
N GLU A 138 -1.87 -5.33 10.93
CA GLU A 138 -1.57 -6.64 10.36
C GLU A 138 -0.37 -7.31 11.03
N TYR A 139 0.73 -6.58 11.25
CA TYR A 139 1.89 -7.16 11.95
C TYR A 139 1.57 -7.57 13.39
N GLN A 140 0.68 -6.88 14.08
CA GLN A 140 0.21 -7.30 15.41
C GLN A 140 -0.47 -8.68 15.39
N LYS A 141 -1.11 -9.06 14.28
CA LYS A 141 -1.73 -10.39 14.11
C LYS A 141 -0.69 -11.46 13.78
N LEU A 142 0.36 -11.11 13.02
CA LEU A 142 1.37 -12.07 12.56
C LEU A 142 2.44 -12.39 13.62
N VAL A 143 2.66 -11.50 14.59
CA VAL A 143 3.74 -11.61 15.57
C VAL A 143 3.25 -12.22 16.89
N ASP A 144 3.96 -13.24 17.37
CA ASP A 144 3.79 -13.73 18.74
C ASP A 144 4.32 -12.68 19.74
N LYS A 145 3.45 -12.19 20.63
CA LYS A 145 3.82 -11.15 21.61
C LYS A 145 4.98 -11.58 22.50
N LYS A 146 5.13 -12.88 22.78
CA LYS A 146 6.25 -13.38 23.59
C LYS A 146 7.58 -13.29 22.83
N SER A 147 7.56 -13.47 21.52
CA SER A 147 8.79 -13.43 20.71
C SER A 147 9.38 -12.02 20.64
N LEU A 148 8.57 -10.97 20.82
CA LEU A 148 9.05 -9.58 20.89
C LEU A 148 9.98 -9.31 22.08
N PHE A 149 9.91 -10.10 23.15
CA PHE A 149 10.79 -10.00 24.30
C PHE A 149 11.97 -10.99 24.24
N SER A 150 12.09 -11.73 23.14
CA SER A 150 13.20 -12.66 22.91
C SER A 150 14.48 -11.91 22.53
N SER A 151 15.63 -12.50 22.86
CA SER A 151 16.93 -12.07 22.32
C SER A 151 17.12 -12.43 20.84
N THR A 152 16.24 -13.27 20.27
CA THR A 152 16.28 -13.64 18.86
C THR A 152 15.44 -12.66 18.03
N LEU A 153 16.04 -12.12 16.96
CA LEU A 153 15.35 -11.20 16.05
C LEU A 153 14.13 -11.86 15.38
N GLN A 154 12.93 -11.36 15.66
CA GLN A 154 11.71 -11.74 14.96
C GLN A 154 11.71 -11.13 13.54
N LYS A 155 11.78 -12.00 12.52
CA LYS A 155 11.59 -11.59 11.12
C LYS A 155 10.11 -11.52 10.77
N ILE A 156 9.71 -10.41 10.16
CA ILE A 156 8.37 -10.17 9.60
C ILE A 156 8.46 -10.00 8.07
N PRO A 157 7.36 -10.21 7.33
CA PRO A 157 7.30 -9.90 5.90
C PRO A 157 7.73 -8.46 5.61
N ALA A 158 8.38 -8.20 4.48
CA ALA A 158 8.60 -6.82 4.04
C ALA A 158 7.32 -6.30 3.35
N PRO A 159 6.84 -5.09 3.67
CA PRO A 159 5.63 -4.53 3.07
C PRO A 159 5.94 -3.83 1.75
N ASN A 160 4.96 -3.82 0.84
CA ASN A 160 4.95 -3.06 -0.40
C ASN A 160 3.59 -2.36 -0.52
N PHE A 161 3.60 -1.04 -0.60
CA PHE A 161 2.39 -0.22 -0.65
C PHE A 161 2.25 0.38 -2.06
N ILE A 162 1.18 0.01 -2.77
CA ILE A 162 0.98 0.42 -4.16
C ILE A 162 -0.45 0.92 -4.33
N GLU A 163 -0.56 2.17 -4.77
CA GLU A 163 -1.82 2.82 -5.10
C GLU A 163 -2.01 2.85 -6.61
N PHE A 164 -3.13 2.32 -7.11
CA PHE A 164 -3.57 2.43 -8.49
C PHE A 164 -4.52 3.62 -8.59
N TYR A 165 -3.97 4.75 -9.04
CA TYR A 165 -4.69 6.00 -9.17
C TYR A 165 -5.35 6.10 -10.53
N ASN A 166 -6.66 6.31 -10.56
CA ASN A 166 -7.35 6.67 -11.79
C ASN A 166 -8.18 7.94 -11.61
N GLY A 167 -7.85 8.88 -10.73
CA GLY A 167 -8.66 10.08 -10.56
C GLY A 167 -8.48 11.15 -11.65
N SER A 168 -9.18 12.28 -11.48
CA SER A 168 -9.15 13.41 -12.42
C SER A 168 -8.00 14.40 -12.22
N THR A 169 -7.31 14.35 -11.07
CA THR A 169 -6.13 15.20 -10.81
C THR A 169 -4.97 14.68 -11.66
N VAL A 170 -4.36 15.56 -12.44
CA VAL A 170 -3.23 15.19 -13.30
C VAL A 170 -2.02 14.88 -12.43
N ILE A 171 -1.53 13.64 -12.53
CA ILE A 171 -0.30 13.17 -11.88
C ILE A 171 0.60 12.45 -12.90
N SER A 172 1.89 12.33 -12.60
CA SER A 172 2.82 11.52 -13.40
C SER A 172 2.48 10.03 -13.35
N ASP A 173 2.98 9.27 -14.33
CA ASP A 173 2.80 7.80 -14.41
C ASP A 173 3.19 7.10 -13.12
N CYS A 174 4.27 7.54 -12.47
CA CYS A 174 4.69 7.04 -11.17
C CYS A 174 5.01 8.22 -10.25
N THR A 175 4.50 8.17 -9.02
CA THR A 175 4.76 9.14 -7.96
C THR A 175 5.02 8.40 -6.65
N GLU A 176 5.85 8.95 -5.76
CA GLU A 176 6.01 8.43 -4.40
C GLU A 176 5.37 9.40 -3.39
N LEU A 177 4.49 8.88 -2.55
CA LEU A 177 4.03 9.57 -1.35
C LEU A 177 4.84 9.07 -0.16
N ARG A 178 5.28 9.99 0.71
CA ARG A 178 6.17 9.68 1.84
C ARG A 178 5.52 10.13 3.14
N LEU A 179 5.58 9.27 4.16
CA LEU A 179 5.08 9.59 5.49
C LEU A 179 5.82 10.80 6.09
N SER A 180 7.11 10.93 5.79
CA SER A 180 7.91 12.07 6.25
C SER A 180 7.42 13.43 5.77
N SER A 181 6.67 13.49 4.65
CA SER A 181 6.02 14.71 4.17
C SER A 181 4.90 15.21 5.09
N ALA A 182 4.38 14.36 5.97
CA ALA A 182 3.34 14.73 6.94
C ALA A 182 3.90 15.22 8.29
N PHE A 183 5.22 15.17 8.52
CA PHE A 183 5.80 15.59 9.80
C PHE A 183 5.92 17.11 9.88
N GLU A 184 5.39 17.71 10.96
CA GLU A 184 5.47 19.17 11.21
C GLU A 184 6.91 19.66 11.37
N CYS A 185 7.79 18.83 11.92
CA CYS A 185 9.17 19.17 12.24
C CYS A 185 10.12 18.03 11.83
N LEU A 186 10.54 18.02 10.57
CA LEU A 186 11.57 17.09 10.10
C LEU A 186 12.95 17.76 10.12
N THR A 187 13.88 17.22 10.90
CA THR A 187 15.29 17.63 10.88
C THR A 187 16.18 16.44 10.50
N GLY A 188 16.80 16.51 9.33
CA GLY A 188 17.65 15.43 8.81
C GLY A 188 16.86 14.22 8.29
N GLU A 189 17.43 13.03 8.46
CA GLU A 189 16.88 11.76 7.95
C GLU A 189 15.67 11.29 8.77
N PRO A 190 14.54 10.91 8.13
CA PRO A 190 13.36 10.41 8.83
C PRO A 190 13.66 9.12 9.58
N LYS A 191 13.27 9.05 10.86
CA LYS A 191 13.41 7.86 11.71
C LYS A 191 12.22 6.90 11.65
N LEU A 192 11.15 7.34 11.01
CA LEU A 192 10.00 6.55 10.62
C LEU A 192 9.64 6.98 9.19
N GLU A 193 9.70 6.05 8.26
CA GLU A 193 9.38 6.32 6.86
C GLU A 193 8.53 5.16 6.30
N LEU A 194 7.46 5.53 5.63
CA LEU A 194 6.63 4.64 4.84
C LEU A 194 6.44 5.33 3.50
N ILE A 195 6.71 4.58 2.43
CA ILE A 195 6.64 5.08 1.06
C ILE A 195 5.54 4.31 0.34
N VAL A 196 4.64 5.05 -0.29
CA VAL A 196 3.58 4.51 -1.15
C VAL A 196 3.93 4.84 -2.59
N THR A 197 3.99 3.83 -3.45
CA THR A 197 4.14 4.02 -4.90
C THR A 197 2.77 4.20 -5.52
N VAL A 198 2.53 5.37 -6.11
CA VAL A 198 1.29 5.69 -6.83
C VAL A 198 1.51 5.49 -8.32
N LEU A 199 0.72 4.62 -8.93
CA LEU A 199 0.72 4.31 -10.36
C LEU A 199 -0.53 4.93 -10.99
N ASN A 200 -0.35 5.86 -11.92
CA ASN A 200 -1.45 6.42 -12.70
C ASN A 200 -1.96 5.40 -13.72
N VAL A 201 -3.12 4.81 -13.45
CA VAL A 201 -3.74 3.80 -14.32
C VAL A 201 -4.85 4.37 -15.19
N ASN A 202 -4.93 5.69 -15.37
CA ASN A 202 -5.83 6.28 -16.36
C ASN A 202 -5.48 5.81 -17.78
N GLU A 203 -6.47 5.78 -18.67
CA GLU A 203 -6.25 5.42 -20.07
C GLU A 203 -5.18 6.33 -20.70
N GLY A 204 -4.18 5.71 -21.35
CA GLY A 204 -3.03 6.42 -21.93
C GLY A 204 -1.78 6.49 -21.04
N HIS A 205 -1.86 6.08 -19.77
CA HIS A 205 -0.74 6.09 -18.83
C HIS A 205 -0.16 4.69 -18.56
N ASN A 206 1.10 4.64 -18.10
CA ASN A 206 1.82 3.41 -17.72
C ASN A 206 1.75 2.31 -18.79
N ALA A 207 2.13 2.64 -20.02
CA ALA A 207 2.00 1.74 -21.19
C ALA A 207 2.58 0.33 -20.95
N ASP A 208 3.75 0.23 -20.33
CA ASP A 208 4.38 -1.06 -20.02
C ASP A 208 3.54 -1.89 -19.04
N LEU A 209 3.03 -1.28 -17.96
CA LEU A 209 2.15 -1.95 -17.00
C LEU A 209 0.88 -2.46 -17.69
N MET A 210 0.26 -1.60 -18.50
CA MET A 210 -0.97 -1.91 -19.24
C MET A 210 -0.77 -3.02 -20.27
N GLN A 211 0.41 -3.09 -20.89
CA GLN A 211 0.78 -4.16 -21.82
C GLN A 211 0.90 -5.52 -21.10
N HIS A 212 1.38 -5.53 -19.86
CA HIS A 212 1.61 -6.75 -19.09
C HIS A 212 0.39 -7.19 -18.25
N CYS A 213 -0.61 -6.33 -18.08
CA CYS A 213 -1.88 -6.67 -17.44
C CYS A 213 -3.08 -6.16 -18.27
N SER A 214 -3.58 -7.02 -19.17
CA SER A 214 -4.75 -6.69 -20.01
C SER A 214 -5.99 -6.37 -19.18
N MET A 215 -6.20 -7.06 -18.06
CA MET A 215 -7.32 -6.80 -17.16
C MET A 215 -7.30 -5.38 -16.59
N LEU A 216 -6.12 -4.89 -16.18
CA LEU A 216 -5.98 -3.51 -15.69
C LEU A 216 -6.19 -2.49 -16.81
N LYS A 217 -5.67 -2.79 -18.01
CA LYS A 217 -5.86 -1.95 -19.20
C LYS A 217 -7.34 -1.82 -19.55
N GLU A 218 -8.06 -2.92 -19.65
CA GLU A 218 -9.49 -2.91 -19.98
C GLU A 218 -10.32 -2.25 -18.88
N TYR A 219 -9.93 -2.41 -17.60
CA TYR A 219 -10.52 -1.66 -16.49
C TYR A 219 -10.32 -0.14 -16.64
N ALA A 220 -9.12 0.31 -17.00
CA ALA A 220 -8.84 1.72 -17.24
C ALA A 220 -9.72 2.28 -18.38
N GLN A 221 -9.89 1.52 -19.46
CA GLN A 221 -10.77 1.87 -20.57
C GLN A 221 -12.23 1.96 -20.14
N TYR A 222 -12.73 0.98 -19.37
CA TYR A 222 -14.09 1.02 -18.81
C TYR A 222 -14.32 2.30 -17.98
N VAL A 223 -13.41 2.62 -17.06
CA VAL A 223 -13.52 3.83 -16.23
C VAL A 223 -13.52 5.10 -17.09
N ALA A 224 -12.67 5.17 -18.12
CA ALA A 224 -12.64 6.29 -19.05
C ALA A 224 -13.96 6.47 -19.81
N ARG A 225 -14.60 5.37 -20.25
CA ARG A 225 -15.94 5.40 -20.87
C ARG A 225 -17.01 5.91 -19.93
N VAL A 226 -17.02 5.44 -18.67
CA VAL A 226 -17.97 5.94 -17.66
C VAL A 226 -17.81 7.44 -17.47
N ARG A 227 -16.56 7.95 -17.37
CA ARG A 227 -16.29 9.39 -17.23
C ARG A 227 -16.78 10.19 -18.43
N HIS A 228 -16.47 9.69 -19.62
CA HIS A 228 -16.86 10.34 -20.86
C HIS A 228 -18.38 10.48 -20.98
N TYR A 229 -19.14 9.46 -20.61
CA TYR A 229 -20.60 9.58 -20.65
C TYR A 229 -21.13 10.41 -19.49
N ALA A 230 -20.57 10.29 -18.29
CA ALA A 230 -21.01 11.03 -17.12
C ALA A 230 -20.80 12.55 -17.23
N SER A 231 -19.96 13.04 -18.17
CA SER A 231 -19.86 14.47 -18.45
C SER A 231 -21.10 15.05 -19.13
N ASP A 232 -21.85 14.22 -19.88
CA ASP A 232 -22.90 14.69 -20.79
C ASP A 232 -24.28 14.05 -20.54
N MET A 233 -24.37 13.04 -19.67
CA MET A 233 -25.65 12.39 -19.32
C MET A 233 -25.73 11.98 -17.84
N PRO A 234 -26.92 11.68 -17.30
CA PRO A 234 -27.07 11.24 -15.92
C PRO A 234 -26.23 10.01 -15.60
N LEU A 235 -25.59 9.97 -14.42
CA LEU A 235 -24.64 8.92 -14.02
C LEU A 235 -25.18 7.50 -14.23
N ASN A 236 -26.45 7.25 -13.86
CA ASN A 236 -27.09 5.96 -14.03
C ASN A 236 -27.17 5.50 -15.50
N GLU A 237 -27.39 6.45 -16.42
CA GLU A 237 -27.43 6.19 -17.86
C GLU A 237 -26.02 6.05 -18.42
N ALA A 238 -25.09 6.90 -17.98
CA ALA A 238 -23.68 6.86 -18.36
C ALA A 238 -23.04 5.51 -18.05
N VAL A 239 -23.24 4.98 -16.84
CA VAL A 239 -22.69 3.68 -16.41
C VAL A 239 -23.29 2.55 -17.26
N LYS A 240 -24.62 2.55 -17.47
CA LYS A 240 -25.28 1.52 -18.30
C LYS A 240 -24.74 1.53 -19.74
N HIS A 241 -24.63 2.73 -20.32
CA HIS A 241 -24.13 2.92 -21.67
C HIS A 241 -22.66 2.48 -21.80
N ALA A 242 -21.81 2.85 -20.84
CA ALA A 242 -20.42 2.42 -20.79
C ALA A 242 -20.29 0.89 -20.70
N VAL A 243 -21.12 0.24 -19.88
CA VAL A 243 -21.13 -1.23 -19.77
C VAL A 243 -21.53 -1.89 -21.09
N ASP A 244 -22.60 -1.40 -21.74
CA ASP A 244 -23.05 -1.93 -23.03
C ASP A 244 -22.00 -1.78 -24.13
N GLU A 245 -21.38 -0.61 -24.19
CA GLU A 245 -20.30 -0.36 -25.13
C GLU A 245 -19.09 -1.24 -24.87
N CYS A 246 -18.64 -1.35 -23.62
CA CYS A 246 -17.47 -2.15 -23.28
C CYS A 246 -17.69 -3.63 -23.63
N ILE A 247 -18.87 -4.18 -23.33
CA ILE A 247 -19.23 -5.56 -23.73
C ILE A 247 -19.18 -5.71 -25.26
N ARG A 248 -19.77 -4.76 -26.01
CA ARG A 248 -19.80 -4.78 -27.48
C ARG A 248 -18.40 -4.71 -28.09
N GLU A 249 -17.49 -3.98 -27.47
CA GLU A 249 -16.12 -3.76 -27.96
C GLU A 249 -15.10 -4.77 -27.42
N GLY A 250 -15.54 -5.72 -26.58
CA GLY A 250 -14.65 -6.74 -26.02
C GLY A 250 -13.85 -6.30 -24.79
N ILE A 251 -14.14 -5.12 -24.24
CA ILE A 251 -13.47 -4.55 -23.05
C ILE A 251 -14.14 -5.11 -21.80
N LEU A 252 -13.42 -5.88 -20.98
CA LEU A 252 -13.95 -6.59 -19.82
C LEU A 252 -15.22 -7.41 -20.13
N ALA A 253 -15.41 -7.84 -21.38
CA ALA A 253 -16.73 -8.27 -21.85
C ALA A 253 -17.29 -9.46 -21.08
N GLU A 254 -16.46 -10.47 -20.77
CA GLU A 254 -16.87 -11.61 -19.94
C GLU A 254 -17.25 -11.18 -18.52
N PHE A 255 -16.39 -10.38 -17.88
CA PHE A 255 -16.60 -9.90 -16.51
C PHE A 255 -17.86 -9.02 -16.40
N LEU A 256 -18.04 -8.07 -17.31
CA LEU A 256 -19.19 -7.18 -17.34
C LEU A 256 -20.48 -7.91 -17.68
N THR A 257 -20.44 -8.92 -18.55
CA THR A 257 -21.62 -9.74 -18.87
C THR A 257 -22.07 -10.54 -17.66
N GLN A 258 -21.13 -11.18 -16.95
CA GLN A 258 -21.43 -12.01 -15.78
C GLN A 258 -21.91 -11.18 -14.57
N ASN A 259 -21.34 -9.98 -14.38
CA ASN A 259 -21.52 -9.17 -13.16
C ASN A 259 -22.29 -7.87 -13.40
N ARG A 260 -23.01 -7.77 -14.52
CA ARG A 260 -23.60 -6.52 -15.03
C ARG A 260 -24.30 -5.65 -13.97
N ASN A 261 -25.27 -6.22 -13.26
CA ASN A 261 -26.08 -5.47 -12.29
C ASN A 261 -25.24 -4.99 -11.10
N GLU A 262 -24.30 -5.81 -10.65
CA GLU A 262 -23.41 -5.52 -9.53
C GLU A 262 -22.42 -4.42 -9.92
N VAL A 263 -21.77 -4.54 -11.09
CA VAL A 263 -20.86 -3.51 -11.61
C VAL A 263 -21.57 -2.17 -11.79
N ILE A 264 -22.78 -2.15 -12.34
CA ILE A 264 -23.56 -0.91 -12.49
C ILE A 264 -23.79 -0.27 -11.11
N SER A 265 -24.29 -1.06 -10.15
CA SER A 265 -24.57 -0.56 -8.79
C SER A 265 -23.32 -0.05 -8.09
N MET A 266 -22.20 -0.75 -8.23
CA MET A 266 -20.92 -0.37 -7.61
C MET A 266 -20.34 0.88 -8.26
N SER A 267 -20.33 0.97 -9.58
CA SER A 267 -19.83 2.14 -10.31
C SER A 267 -20.62 3.41 -9.98
N ILE A 268 -21.96 3.33 -9.89
CA ILE A 268 -22.77 4.48 -9.46
C ILE A 268 -22.37 4.92 -8.05
N PHE A 269 -22.28 3.97 -7.12
CA PHE A 269 -21.94 4.26 -5.73
C PHE A 269 -20.51 4.84 -5.58
N GLU A 270 -19.53 4.31 -6.31
CA GLU A 270 -18.16 4.82 -6.33
C GLU A 270 -18.10 6.27 -6.81
N TYR A 271 -18.82 6.60 -7.89
CA TYR A 271 -18.87 7.96 -8.43
C TYR A 271 -19.53 8.95 -7.46
N ASP A 272 -20.65 8.56 -6.85
CA ASP A 272 -21.32 9.40 -5.84
C ASP A 272 -20.37 9.69 -4.67
N LYS A 273 -19.63 8.68 -4.19
CA LYS A 273 -18.66 8.87 -3.12
C LYS A 273 -17.46 9.72 -3.54
N GLU A 274 -16.92 9.53 -4.75
CA GLU A 274 -15.85 10.37 -5.29
C GLU A 274 -16.29 11.85 -5.32
N LEU A 275 -17.54 12.11 -5.71
CA LEU A 275 -18.11 13.46 -5.71
C LEU A 275 -18.25 14.03 -4.30
N GLU A 276 -18.71 13.23 -3.34
CA GLU A 276 -18.76 13.61 -1.92
C GLU A 276 -17.37 13.98 -1.40
N GLU A 277 -16.36 13.12 -1.61
CA GLU A 277 -14.98 13.34 -1.19
C GLU A 277 -14.40 14.64 -1.78
N LYS A 278 -14.58 14.87 -3.07
CA LYS A 278 -14.17 16.12 -3.74
C LYS A 278 -14.86 17.36 -3.17
N ASN A 279 -16.13 17.22 -2.78
CA ASN A 279 -16.87 18.32 -2.16
C ASN A 279 -16.37 18.61 -0.74
N TYR A 280 -16.06 17.57 0.05
CA TYR A 280 -15.43 17.71 1.37
C TYR A 280 -14.04 18.39 1.25
N GLU A 281 -13.22 17.98 0.29
CA GLU A 281 -11.91 18.60 0.05
C GLU A 281 -12.03 20.10 -0.27
N LYS A 282 -12.91 20.46 -1.21
CA LYS A 282 -13.19 21.88 -1.55
C LYS A 282 -13.67 22.69 -0.34
N GLN A 283 -14.43 22.07 0.56
CA GLN A 283 -14.88 22.73 1.80
C GLN A 283 -13.74 22.91 2.80
N SER A 284 -12.87 21.90 2.98
CA SER A 284 -11.69 21.98 3.85
C SER A 284 -10.75 23.10 3.40
N LEU A 285 -10.41 23.15 2.11
CA LEU A 285 -9.55 24.18 1.54
C LEU A 285 -10.12 25.60 1.73
N ARG A 286 -11.45 25.76 1.67
CA ARG A 286 -12.12 27.06 1.93
C ARG A 286 -12.08 27.47 3.40
N GLN A 287 -12.04 26.51 4.32
CA GLN A 287 -11.92 26.79 5.75
C GLN A 287 -10.48 27.18 6.11
N ASP A 288 -9.49 26.49 5.53
CA ASP A 288 -8.06 26.78 5.73
C ASP A 288 -7.62 28.12 5.10
N ALA A 289 -8.32 28.59 4.07
CA ALA A 289 -8.07 29.88 3.42
C ALA A 289 -8.61 31.12 4.20
N LYS A 290 -9.30 30.93 5.33
CA LYS A 290 -9.71 32.04 6.19
C LYS A 290 -8.55 32.42 7.13
N PRO A 291 -7.99 33.63 7.05
CA PRO A 291 -6.72 33.99 7.70
C PRO A 291 -6.73 34.03 9.25
N ASP A 292 -7.87 33.81 9.90
CA ASP A 292 -8.03 33.98 11.36
C ASP A 292 -8.32 32.69 12.14
N MET A 293 -8.26 31.51 11.51
CA MET A 293 -8.25 30.24 12.24
C MET A 293 -6.85 29.63 12.15
N LYS A 294 -6.06 29.78 13.22
CA LYS A 294 -4.97 28.82 13.47
C LYS A 294 -5.58 27.42 13.35
N PRO A 295 -4.92 26.45 12.70
CA PRO A 295 -5.41 25.08 12.76
C PRO A 295 -5.55 24.74 14.24
N ASP A 296 -6.77 24.41 14.66
CA ASP A 296 -7.03 23.71 15.91
C ASP A 296 -6.41 22.32 15.72
N LEU A 297 -5.08 22.29 15.80
CA LEU A 297 -4.37 21.10 16.21
C LEU A 297 -4.95 20.85 17.59
N GLN A 298 -5.97 19.99 17.67
CA GLN A 298 -6.32 19.33 18.92
C GLN A 298 -4.97 18.88 19.45
N ARG A 299 -4.47 19.60 20.47
CA ARG A 299 -3.23 19.27 21.13
C ARG A 299 -3.35 17.79 21.41
N VAL A 300 -2.64 16.96 20.64
CA VAL A 300 -2.46 15.57 20.99
C VAL A 300 -1.68 15.67 22.27
N LYS A 301 -2.39 15.71 23.40
CA LYS A 301 -1.83 15.43 24.70
C LYS A 301 -1.41 13.97 24.57
N ILE A 302 -0.20 13.76 24.06
CA ILE A 302 0.53 12.52 24.26
C ILE A 302 0.83 12.50 25.76
N THR A 303 -0.19 12.17 26.55
CA THR A 303 0.04 11.69 27.90
C THR A 303 0.64 10.31 27.67
N LEU A 304 1.98 10.23 27.71
CA LEU A 304 2.67 8.96 27.90
C LEU A 304 2.13 8.36 29.20
N LEU A 305 1.11 7.52 29.10
CA LEU A 305 0.71 6.63 30.17
C LEU A 305 1.78 5.54 30.25
N LEU A 306 2.94 5.88 30.80
CA LEU A 306 3.80 4.92 31.47
C LEU A 306 3.07 4.48 32.76
N LYS A 307 1.99 3.71 32.62
CA LYS A 307 1.53 2.85 33.71
C LYS A 307 2.41 1.62 33.68
N LEU A 308 3.60 1.75 34.24
CA LEU A 308 4.33 0.58 34.74
C LEU A 308 3.45 -0.06 35.83
N PRO A 309 3.15 -1.36 35.79
CA PRO A 309 2.60 -2.04 36.95
C PRO A 309 3.69 -2.10 38.02
N VAL A 310 3.59 -1.25 39.03
CA VAL A 310 4.31 -1.43 40.29
C VAL A 310 3.42 -2.31 41.16
N GLU A 311 3.62 -3.62 41.06
CA GLU A 311 3.15 -4.67 41.96
C GLU A 311 3.85 -5.94 41.44
N CYS A 312 4.72 -6.67 42.13
CA CYS A 312 4.76 -7.02 43.55
C CYS A 312 6.21 -7.38 43.94
N TYR A 313 6.67 -6.91 45.11
CA TYR A 313 7.49 -7.72 46.03
C TYR A 313 7.23 -7.22 47.45
N ASN A 314 6.12 -7.68 48.04
CA ASN A 314 6.03 -7.75 49.50
C ASN A 314 6.96 -8.87 49.95
N LEU A 315 8.16 -8.48 50.38
CA LEU A 315 8.99 -9.33 51.24
C LEU A 315 8.38 -9.30 52.64
N THR A 316 7.32 -10.07 52.83
CA THR A 316 6.90 -10.49 54.18
C THR A 316 7.23 -11.95 54.36
N ASN A 317 8.17 -12.19 55.26
CA ASN A 317 8.39 -13.40 56.04
C ASN A 317 8.84 -14.66 55.27
N PHE A 318 10.11 -14.99 55.43
CA PHE A 318 10.52 -16.38 55.64
C PHE A 318 11.07 -16.52 57.08
N PRO A 319 10.82 -17.66 57.74
CA PRO A 319 11.12 -17.92 59.15
C PRO A 319 12.61 -17.99 59.47
#